data_AF-A0A975B601-F1
#
_entry.id   AF-A0A975B601-F1
#
_cell.length_a   1.000
_cell.length_b   1.000
_cell.length_c   1.000
_cell.angle_alpha   90.00
_cell.angle_beta   90.00
_cell.angle_gamma   90.00
#
_symmetry.space_group_name_H-M   'P 1'
#
loop_
_entity.id
_entity.type
_entity.pdbx_description
1 polymer ?
#
loop_
_entity_poly.entity_id
_entity_poly.type
_entity_poly.pdbx_seq_one_letter_code
_entity_poly.pdbx_strand_id
1 'polypeptide(L)'
;MKKGDLRDLSAIKSNYSNVIGVSKAFNPESLSNDIKDISRIIADLKLFHRTPAFLYETPRVPEVKFSVWYLRIRDTISPFDGILKIEKILVWNKEEEEGLDSDEIDLISANIINERNPVCYGQDKRWAKHLYPVYLTEQYIKSKYLSDLHFINLF
;
A
#
# COMPACT_ATOMS: atom_id res chain seq x y z
N MET A 1 -22.59 21.91 -2.03
CA MET A 1 -21.22 22.31 -1.60
C MET A 1 -20.94 23.72 -2.08
N LYS A 2 -20.39 24.60 -1.23
CA LYS A 2 -20.00 25.98 -1.60
C LYS A 2 -18.64 25.95 -2.30
N LYS A 3 -18.45 26.78 -3.33
CA LYS A 3 -17.25 26.91 -4.19
C LYS A 3 -15.88 27.04 -3.47
N GLY A 4 -15.84 27.21 -2.15
CA GLY A 4 -14.61 27.24 -1.34
C GLY A 4 -14.00 25.86 -1.07
N ASP A 5 -14.81 24.80 -0.91
CA ASP A 5 -14.33 23.45 -0.53
C ASP A 5 -13.46 22.78 -1.62
N LEU A 6 -13.72 23.06 -2.90
CA LEU A 6 -13.03 22.42 -4.02
C LEU A 6 -11.55 22.84 -4.12
N ARG A 7 -11.22 24.08 -3.74
CA ARG A 7 -9.82 24.55 -3.74
C ARG A 7 -9.02 23.88 -2.62
N ASP A 8 -9.59 23.76 -1.43
CA ASP A 8 -8.97 23.07 -0.30
C ASP A 8 -8.79 21.58 -0.58
N LEU A 9 -9.80 20.90 -1.15
CA LEU A 9 -9.68 19.51 -1.57
C LEU A 9 -8.61 19.30 -2.64
N SER A 10 -8.50 20.19 -3.63
CA SER A 10 -7.45 20.10 -4.66
C SER A 10 -6.05 20.32 -4.10
N ALA A 11 -5.89 21.28 -3.18
CA ALA A 11 -4.62 21.57 -2.53
C ALA A 11 -4.20 20.39 -1.64
N ILE A 12 -5.14 19.82 -0.88
CA ILE A 12 -4.94 18.61 -0.08
C ILE A 12 -4.58 17.42 -0.98
N LYS A 13 -5.33 17.16 -2.05
CA LYS A 13 -5.05 16.08 -3.02
C LYS A 13 -3.65 16.23 -3.63
N SER A 14 -3.22 17.43 -3.98
CA SER A 14 -1.89 17.67 -4.57
C SER A 14 -0.73 17.26 -3.65
N ASN A 15 -0.90 17.37 -2.32
CA ASN A 15 0.10 16.89 -1.35
C ASN A 15 0.23 15.37 -1.33
N TYR A 16 -0.79 14.64 -1.79
CA TYR A 16 -0.78 13.19 -1.90
C TYR A 16 -0.29 12.69 -3.26
N SER A 17 0.10 13.58 -4.18
CA SER A 17 0.57 13.20 -5.52
C SER A 17 1.76 12.23 -5.49
N ASN A 18 2.62 12.32 -4.48
CA ASN A 18 3.78 11.44 -4.29
C ASN A 18 3.61 10.48 -3.10
N VAL A 19 2.38 10.27 -2.64
CA VAL A 19 2.08 9.39 -1.50
C VAL A 19 1.53 8.07 -2.01
N ILE A 20 2.14 6.98 -1.56
CA ILE A 20 1.68 5.62 -1.80
C ILE A 20 1.26 4.97 -0.49
N GLY A 21 0.12 4.29 -0.50
CA GLY A 21 -0.32 3.40 0.57
C GLY A 21 0.20 1.99 0.31
N VAL A 22 0.75 1.35 1.34
CA VAL A 22 1.20 -0.05 1.28
C VAL A 22 0.53 -0.83 2.40
N SER A 23 -0.37 -1.74 2.01
CA SER A 23 -1.15 -2.57 2.92
C SER A 23 -0.61 -4.01 2.98
N LYS A 24 -0.20 -4.44 4.19
CA LYS A 24 0.29 -5.79 4.49
C LYS A 24 -0.84 -6.79 4.81
N ALA A 25 -2.00 -6.25 5.20
CA ALA A 25 -3.23 -6.99 5.43
C ALA A 25 -4.30 -6.42 4.51
N PHE A 26 -4.89 -7.28 3.69
CA PHE A 26 -5.96 -6.92 2.76
C PHE A 26 -6.88 -8.13 2.58
N ASN A 27 -8.13 -7.87 2.18
CA ASN A 27 -9.04 -8.92 1.75
C ASN A 27 -8.79 -9.21 0.25
N PRO A 28 -8.33 -10.40 -0.16
CA PRO A 28 -8.06 -10.73 -1.55
C PRO A 28 -9.29 -10.58 -2.47
N GLU A 29 -10.49 -10.74 -1.92
CA GLU A 29 -11.76 -10.61 -2.63
C GLU A 29 -12.27 -9.16 -2.75
N SER A 30 -11.50 -8.15 -2.30
CA SER A 30 -12.00 -6.76 -2.22
C SER A 30 -12.46 -6.17 -3.56
N LEU A 31 -11.96 -6.71 -4.67
CA LEU A 31 -12.28 -6.28 -6.03
C LEU A 31 -13.02 -7.36 -6.83
N SER A 32 -13.54 -8.41 -6.18
CA SER A 32 -14.12 -9.57 -6.89
C SER A 32 -15.42 -9.24 -7.64
N ASN A 33 -16.12 -8.19 -7.22
CA ASN A 33 -17.30 -7.68 -7.93
C ASN A 33 -16.95 -7.13 -9.32
N ASP A 34 -15.76 -6.52 -9.45
CA ASP A 34 -15.31 -5.86 -10.68
C ASP A 34 -14.35 -6.74 -11.48
N ILE A 35 -13.58 -7.58 -10.79
CA ILE A 35 -12.51 -8.40 -11.36
C ILE A 35 -12.73 -9.85 -10.96
N LYS A 36 -13.19 -10.63 -11.93
CA LYS A 36 -13.37 -12.06 -11.75
C LYS A 36 -12.04 -12.74 -11.40
N ASP A 37 -12.08 -13.66 -10.43
CA ASP A 37 -10.94 -14.49 -10.03
C ASP A 37 -9.72 -13.69 -9.52
N ILE A 38 -9.90 -12.45 -9.03
CA ILE A 38 -8.80 -11.59 -8.55
C ILE A 38 -7.94 -12.26 -7.47
N SER A 39 -8.53 -12.99 -6.53
CA SER A 39 -7.80 -13.73 -5.50
C SER A 39 -6.84 -14.76 -6.10
N ARG A 40 -7.26 -15.44 -7.16
CA ARG A 40 -6.42 -16.40 -7.88
C ARG A 40 -5.31 -15.70 -8.65
N ILE A 41 -5.62 -14.61 -9.35
CA ILE A 41 -4.63 -13.78 -10.06
C ILE A 41 -3.54 -13.32 -9.08
N ILE A 42 -3.93 -12.84 -7.90
CA ILE A 42 -3.00 -12.43 -6.84
C ILE A 42 -2.17 -13.62 -6.34
N ALA A 43 -2.82 -14.75 -6.05
CA ALA A 43 -2.15 -15.96 -5.56
C ALA A 43 -1.12 -16.53 -6.54
N ASP A 44 -1.38 -16.42 -7.84
CA ASP A 44 -0.55 -16.95 -8.93
C ASP A 44 0.56 -15.96 -9.38
N LEU A 45 0.65 -14.76 -8.79
CA LEU A 45 1.72 -13.82 -9.10
C LEU A 45 3.10 -14.45 -8.87
N LYS A 46 3.97 -14.31 -9.87
CA LYS A 46 5.39 -14.70 -9.75
C LYS A 46 6.16 -13.68 -8.92
N LEU A 47 7.30 -14.10 -8.39
CA LEU A 47 8.21 -13.20 -7.68
C LEU A 47 8.56 -11.97 -8.54
N PHE A 48 8.38 -10.78 -7.98
CA PHE A 48 8.59 -9.46 -8.62
C PHE A 48 7.62 -9.08 -9.73
N HIS A 49 6.53 -9.84 -9.88
CA HIS A 49 5.45 -9.46 -10.77
C HIS A 49 4.37 -8.71 -10.00
N ARG A 50 3.70 -7.79 -10.71
CA ARG A 50 2.50 -7.10 -10.24
C ARG A 50 1.28 -7.45 -11.09
N THR A 51 0.10 -7.18 -10.54
CA THR A 51 -1.13 -7.09 -11.33
C THR A 51 -1.13 -5.80 -12.16
N PRO A 52 -2.05 -5.68 -13.14
CA PRO A 52 -2.51 -4.38 -13.59
C PRO A 52 -2.97 -3.50 -12.41
N ALA A 53 -2.96 -2.20 -12.62
CA ALA A 53 -3.59 -1.26 -11.72
C ALA A 53 -5.09 -1.21 -12.00
N PHE A 54 -5.87 -1.20 -10.93
CA PHE A 54 -7.32 -1.20 -10.95
C PHE A 54 -7.81 0.10 -10.32
N LEU A 55 -8.81 0.70 -10.96
CA LEU A 55 -9.53 1.83 -10.37
C LEU A 55 -10.36 1.32 -9.19
N TYR A 56 -10.26 1.98 -8.05
CA TYR A 56 -11.02 1.66 -6.86
C TYR A 56 -11.63 2.91 -6.25
N GLU A 57 -12.92 2.83 -5.93
CA GLU A 57 -13.69 3.88 -5.26
C GLU A 57 -14.26 3.31 -3.97
N THR A 58 -14.26 4.11 -2.90
CA THR A 58 -14.81 3.69 -1.61
C THR A 58 -15.88 4.66 -1.12
N PRO A 59 -17.04 4.16 -0.64
CA PRO A 59 -18.06 5.01 -0.04
C PRO A 59 -17.57 5.81 1.18
N ARG A 60 -16.46 5.39 1.81
CA ARG A 60 -15.89 6.04 3.00
C ARG A 60 -15.29 7.41 2.69
N VAL A 61 -14.79 7.59 1.48
CA VAL A 61 -14.17 8.85 1.02
C VAL A 61 -14.74 9.16 -0.37
N PRO A 62 -15.95 9.74 -0.42
CA PRO A 62 -16.58 10.13 -1.68
C PRO A 62 -15.65 11.09 -2.46
N GLU A 63 -15.66 11.03 -3.79
CA GLU A 63 -14.86 11.88 -4.69
C GLU A 63 -13.34 11.62 -4.70
N VAL A 64 -12.87 10.57 -4.04
CA VAL A 64 -11.48 10.13 -4.11
C VAL A 64 -11.41 8.77 -4.80
N LYS A 65 -10.70 8.76 -5.93
CA LYS A 65 -10.40 7.55 -6.68
C LYS A 65 -8.98 7.08 -6.37
N PHE A 66 -8.80 5.78 -6.32
CA PHE A 66 -7.52 5.14 -6.07
C PHE A 66 -7.13 4.28 -7.27
N SER A 67 -5.86 4.27 -7.60
CA SER A 67 -5.26 3.18 -8.37
C SER A 67 -4.71 2.15 -7.40
N VAL A 68 -5.12 0.90 -7.55
CA VAL A 68 -4.77 -0.21 -6.66
C VAL A 68 -4.12 -1.33 -7.48
N TRP A 69 -2.99 -1.86 -7.02
CA TRP A 69 -2.37 -3.05 -7.61
C TRP A 69 -1.75 -3.92 -6.53
N TYR A 70 -1.45 -5.16 -6.89
CA TYR A 70 -0.82 -6.13 -6.00
C TYR A 70 0.56 -6.47 -6.53
N LEU A 71 1.54 -6.56 -5.64
CA LEU A 71 2.93 -6.81 -5.98
C LEU A 71 3.50 -7.94 -5.11
N ARG A 72 4.06 -8.97 -5.74
CA ARG A 72 4.78 -10.02 -5.02
C ARG A 72 6.24 -9.64 -4.82
N ILE A 73 6.63 -9.37 -3.58
CA ILE A 73 7.99 -9.01 -3.20
C ILE A 73 8.81 -10.19 -2.66
N ARG A 74 8.17 -11.30 -2.27
CA ARG A 74 8.84 -12.51 -1.78
C ARG A 74 8.12 -13.76 -2.21
N ASP A 75 8.88 -14.86 -2.30
CA ASP A 75 8.33 -16.19 -2.52
C ASP A 75 8.11 -16.87 -1.18
N THR A 76 6.92 -17.41 -0.96
CA THR A 76 6.49 -17.97 0.32
C THR A 76 5.53 -19.13 0.09
N ILE A 77 5.42 -20.02 1.10
CA ILE A 77 4.53 -21.17 1.06
C ILE A 77 3.05 -20.72 1.01
N SER A 78 2.71 -19.68 1.77
CA SER A 78 1.35 -19.13 1.77
C SER A 78 1.12 -18.27 0.51
N PRO A 79 0.02 -18.45 -0.23
CA PRO A 79 -0.23 -17.76 -1.50
C PRO A 79 -0.31 -16.24 -1.42
N PHE A 80 -0.66 -15.69 -0.26
CA PHE A 80 -0.82 -14.24 -0.04
C PHE A 80 0.28 -13.64 0.84
N ASP A 81 1.15 -14.48 1.41
CA ASP A 81 2.37 -13.95 2.02
C ASP A 81 3.33 -13.51 0.92
N GLY A 82 4.19 -12.55 1.25
CA GLY A 82 5.07 -11.94 0.25
C GLY A 82 4.34 -11.01 -0.75
N ILE A 83 3.03 -10.83 -0.65
CA ILE A 83 2.25 -9.90 -1.47
C ILE A 83 1.93 -8.63 -0.69
N LEU A 84 2.08 -7.49 -1.36
CA LEU A 84 1.64 -6.18 -0.90
C LEU A 84 0.48 -5.69 -1.76
N LYS A 85 -0.54 -5.11 -1.13
CA LYS A 85 -1.52 -4.26 -1.81
C LYS A 85 -0.97 -2.84 -1.80
N ILE A 86 -0.81 -2.24 -2.96
CA ILE A 86 -0.33 -0.87 -3.14
C ILE A 86 -1.49 -0.04 -3.66
N GLU A 87 -1.64 1.17 -3.13
CA GLU A 87 -2.67 2.11 -3.54
C GLU A 87 -2.12 3.52 -3.65
N LYS A 88 -2.57 4.27 -4.65
CA LYS A 88 -2.20 5.67 -4.85
C LYS A 88 -3.46 6.46 -5.17
N ILE A 89 -3.59 7.65 -4.57
CA ILE A 89 -4.70 8.56 -4.86
C ILE A 89 -4.50 9.14 -6.25
N LEU A 90 -5.58 9.14 -7.04
CA LEU A 90 -5.64 9.86 -8.32
C LEU A 90 -5.99 11.31 -8.02
N VAL A 91 -5.04 12.19 -8.34
CA VAL A 91 -5.07 13.61 -7.97
C VAL A 91 -5.52 14.45 -9.16
N TRP A 92 -5.10 14.07 -10.36
CA TRP A 92 -5.35 14.82 -11.58
C TRP A 92 -6.52 14.22 -12.37
N ASN A 93 -7.32 15.08 -13.02
CA ASN A 93 -8.44 14.63 -13.87
C ASN A 93 -7.99 13.62 -14.92
N LYS A 94 -6.80 13.81 -15.50
CA LYS A 94 -6.22 12.86 -16.46
C LYS A 94 -6.04 11.46 -15.85
N GLU A 95 -5.51 11.38 -14.64
CA GLU A 95 -5.33 10.10 -13.94
C GLU A 95 -6.68 9.45 -13.61
N GLU A 96 -7.69 10.27 -13.29
CA GLU A 96 -9.05 9.77 -13.02
C GLU A 96 -9.75 9.20 -14.27
N GLU A 97 -9.41 9.69 -15.46
CA GLU A 97 -10.00 9.28 -16.74
C GLU A 97 -9.21 8.15 -17.42
N GLU A 98 -7.88 8.26 -17.42
CA GLU A 98 -6.97 7.36 -18.15
C GLU A 98 -6.26 6.34 -17.25
N GLY A 99 -6.30 6.54 -15.92
CA GLY A 99 -5.49 5.79 -14.96
C GLY A 99 -4.08 6.36 -14.76
N LEU A 100 -3.30 5.72 -13.89
CA LEU A 100 -1.88 6.07 -13.71
C LEU A 100 -1.04 5.58 -14.89
N ASP A 101 0.03 6.31 -15.17
CA ASP A 101 1.03 5.87 -16.13
C ASP A 101 1.64 4.52 -15.71
N SER A 102 1.75 3.60 -16.67
CA SER A 102 2.33 2.28 -16.41
C SER A 102 3.79 2.38 -16.01
N ASP A 103 4.53 3.34 -16.58
CA ASP A 103 5.93 3.57 -16.22
C ASP A 103 6.07 4.05 -14.77
N GLU A 104 5.13 4.86 -14.28
CA GLU A 104 5.09 5.28 -12.89
C GLU A 104 4.81 4.10 -11.95
N ILE A 105 3.82 3.26 -12.29
CA ILE A 105 3.49 2.06 -11.50
C ILE A 105 4.68 1.09 -11.47
N ASP A 106 5.37 0.90 -12.60
CA ASP A 106 6.55 0.04 -12.70
C ASP A 106 7.72 0.57 -11.88
N LEU A 107 7.97 1.88 -11.94
CA LEU A 107 9.01 2.54 -11.14
C LEU A 107 8.73 2.40 -9.63
N ILE A 108 7.50 2.68 -9.19
CA ILE A 108 7.09 2.51 -7.79
C ILE A 108 7.28 1.05 -7.37
N SER A 109 6.84 0.10 -8.19
CA SER A 109 6.94 -1.33 -7.89
C SER A 109 8.38 -1.80 -7.80
N ALA A 110 9.25 -1.35 -8.71
CA ALA A 110 10.68 -1.64 -8.68
C ALA A 110 11.36 -1.10 -7.41
N ASN A 111 11.01 0.13 -7.00
CA ASN A 111 11.54 0.72 -5.77
C ASN A 111 11.11 -0.07 -4.53
N ILE A 112 9.84 -0.44 -4.43
CA ILE A 112 9.32 -1.27 -3.33
C ILE A 112 10.02 -2.64 -3.29
N ILE A 113 10.25 -3.26 -4.45
CA ILE A 113 11.02 -4.51 -4.54
C ILE A 113 12.41 -4.30 -3.92
N ASN A 114 13.11 -3.21 -4.27
CA ASN A 114 14.46 -2.94 -3.76
C ASN A 114 14.47 -2.66 -2.25
N GLU A 115 13.46 -1.96 -1.75
CA GLU A 115 13.32 -1.64 -0.32
C GLU A 115 12.95 -2.84 0.56
N ARG A 116 12.62 -4.00 -0.02
CA ARG A 116 12.30 -5.19 0.77
C ARG A 116 13.49 -5.64 1.63
N ASN A 117 14.71 -5.38 1.19
CA ASN A 117 15.93 -5.85 1.85
C ASN A 117 16.65 -4.73 2.62
N PRO A 118 17.34 -5.03 3.73
CA PRO A 118 17.38 -6.32 4.45
C PRO A 118 16.04 -6.82 5.02
N VAL A 119 15.93 -8.13 5.23
CA VAL A 119 14.72 -8.78 5.79
C VAL A 119 14.88 -9.06 7.28
N CYS A 120 13.81 -8.86 8.05
CA CYS A 120 13.78 -9.09 9.51
C CYS A 120 13.33 -10.52 9.88
N TYR A 121 13.75 -11.53 9.11
CA TYR A 121 13.35 -12.92 9.36
C TYR A 121 13.71 -13.35 10.79
N GLY A 122 12.76 -13.95 11.50
CA GLY A 122 12.91 -14.36 12.91
C GLY A 122 12.76 -13.22 13.94
N GLN A 123 12.81 -11.96 13.52
CA GLN A 123 12.66 -10.79 14.41
C GLN A 123 11.24 -10.21 14.36
N ASP A 124 10.58 -10.23 13.21
CA ASP A 124 9.18 -9.81 13.05
C ASP A 124 8.37 -10.92 12.37
N LYS A 125 7.20 -11.26 12.93
CA LYS A 125 6.29 -12.26 12.35
C LYS A 125 5.79 -11.84 10.96
N ARG A 126 5.80 -10.55 10.66
CA ARG A 126 5.37 -9.95 9.38
C ARG A 126 6.50 -9.86 8.35
N TRP A 127 7.64 -10.52 8.58
CA TRP A 127 8.83 -10.44 7.72
C TRP A 127 8.55 -10.67 6.23
N ALA A 128 7.58 -11.52 5.89
CA ALA A 128 7.26 -11.85 4.50
C ALA A 128 6.81 -10.60 3.71
N LYS A 129 6.10 -9.67 4.37
CA LYS A 129 5.51 -8.46 3.78
C LYS A 129 6.25 -7.19 4.20
N HIS A 130 7.49 -7.36 4.64
CA HIS A 130 8.27 -6.30 5.23
C HIS A 130 9.02 -5.47 4.18
N LEU A 131 9.05 -4.15 4.43
CA LEU A 131 9.92 -3.19 3.77
C LEU A 131 10.90 -2.65 4.82
N TYR A 132 12.19 -2.65 4.47
CA TYR A 132 13.27 -2.32 5.39
C TYR A 132 13.17 -0.89 5.96
N PRO A 133 12.89 0.16 5.16
CA PRO A 133 12.77 1.51 5.70
C PRO A 133 11.64 1.64 6.74
N VAL A 134 10.51 0.97 6.49
CA VAL A 134 9.34 0.97 7.39
C VAL A 134 9.73 0.34 8.73
N TYR A 135 10.46 -0.76 8.72
CA TYR A 135 10.88 -1.39 9.95
C TYR A 135 11.91 -0.62 10.74
N LEU A 136 12.92 -0.04 10.09
CA LEU A 136 13.87 0.82 10.79
C LEU A 136 13.13 1.96 11.49
N THR A 137 12.13 2.54 10.82
CA THR A 137 11.28 3.58 11.38
C THR A 137 10.47 3.07 12.57
N GLU A 138 9.80 1.91 12.43
CA GLU A 138 9.05 1.29 13.53
C GLU A 138 9.96 0.98 14.74
N GLN A 139 11.17 0.46 14.52
CA GLN A 139 12.12 0.17 15.59
C GLN A 139 12.60 1.45 16.27
N TYR A 140 12.92 2.49 15.50
CA TYR A 140 13.33 3.78 16.04
C TYR A 140 12.23 4.40 16.89
N ILE A 141 10.99 4.43 16.40
CA ILE A 141 9.84 4.97 17.15
C ILE A 141 9.65 4.20 18.45
N LYS A 142 9.65 2.86 18.40
CA LYS A 142 9.52 2.01 19.60
C LYS A 142 10.64 2.24 20.62
N SER A 143 11.86 2.55 20.17
CA SER A 143 12.98 2.87 21.07
C SER A 143 12.78 4.15 21.87
N LYS A 144 11.82 5.01 21.49
CA LYS A 144 11.47 6.24 22.21
C LYS A 144 10.32 6.05 23.20
N TYR A 145 9.71 4.87 23.25
CA TYR A 145 8.65 4.60 24.20
C TYR A 145 9.21 4.45 25.61
N LEU A 146 8.42 4.84 26.61
CA LEU A 146 8.72 4.52 28.01
C LEU A 146 8.72 3.00 28.17
N SER A 147 9.58 2.48 29.06
CA SER A 147 9.58 1.05 29.33
C SER A 147 8.24 0.64 29.94
N ASP A 148 7.78 -0.57 29.61
CA ASP A 148 6.52 -1.11 30.14
C ASP A 148 6.49 -1.07 31.67
N LEU A 149 7.64 -1.33 32.31
CA LEU A 149 7.83 -1.21 33.77
C LEU A 149 7.60 0.21 34.30
N HIS A 150 8.13 1.21 33.60
CA HIS A 150 7.95 2.61 34.01
C HIS A 150 6.50 3.05 33.80
N PHE A 151 5.85 2.58 32.73
CA PHE A 151 4.45 2.88 32.45
C PHE A 151 3.51 2.24 33.48
N ILE A 152 3.75 0.98 33.86
CA ILE A 152 2.94 0.29 34.89
C ILE A 152 3.05 1.01 36.24
N ASN A 153 4.24 1.50 36.60
CA ASN A 153 4.45 2.22 37.87
C ASN A 153 3.84 3.64 37.90
N LEU A 154 3.20 4.11 36.82
CA LEU A 154 2.46 5.39 36.80
C LEU A 154 1.00 5.25 37.27
N PHE A 155 0.51 4.02 37.49
CA PHE A 155 -0.85 3.69 37.96
C PHE A 155 -0.80 2.70 39.13
#